data_AF-A0A2D5GQJ5-F1
#
_entry.id   AF-A0A2D5GQJ5-F1
#
_cell.length_a   1.000
_cell.length_b   1.000
_cell.length_c   1.000
_cell.angle_alpha   90.00
_cell.angle_beta   90.00
_cell.angle_gamma   90.00
#
_symmetry.space_group_name_H-M   'P 1'
#
loop_
_entity.id
_entity.type
_entity.pdbx_description
1 polymer ?
#
loop_
_entity_poly.entity_id
_entity_poly.type
_entity_poly.pdbx_seq_one_letter_code
_entity_poly.pdbx_strand_id
1 'polypeptide(L)'
;MAENGGDGIHLEAATDSLVIGDAADSSLGNVIVDNGVDGIAVEDAGTLTIARNYIAENTVAGIDLDLLGYNNTTIANNDITRNGGDGIEFMNVLSGTFDLNIDGNIIDFNGGRGFDVLARPGLGGSASTINIDFNNNIVNENRLEGVYVVYTASLTQNQTDPSTTTLASDGSLFQDVYLRMDMDNNQIIDNGRDSGFGTTGLVVRVGTTRSFTGTGGSQYGGGFASDGAGNFVTSGVIMSVTNTTLTGNLGDDVYFESFTSTVDPAATAGTWGATIDPTVINTFQSDALARLDLLWDNNTIISSDTTNVGAFYANADTFKSRLNTTSVPFDGPFTSTTRRRNAQRLAARIPNLNDPGAGNFLYSGTGASTFRVDSSGDTGIFTLDGNPYTTTGDANGIYYPGIIVGELPYGWGQY
;
A
#
# COMPACT_ATOMS: atom_id res chain seq x y z
N MET A 1 -21.17 23.30 16.22
CA MET A 1 -20.96 24.11 15.00
C MET A 1 -21.85 23.51 13.94
N ALA A 2 -22.76 24.30 13.36
CA ALA A 2 -23.78 23.72 12.50
C ALA A 2 -24.31 24.68 11.44
N GLU A 3 -24.90 24.10 10.40
CA GLU A 3 -25.70 24.79 9.36
C GLU A 3 -24.94 25.93 8.66
N ASN A 4 -23.67 25.69 8.33
CA ASN A 4 -22.84 26.67 7.64
C ASN A 4 -22.42 26.18 6.24
N GLY A 5 -21.97 27.08 5.37
CA GLY A 5 -21.68 26.76 3.96
C GLY A 5 -20.27 26.21 3.68
N GLY A 6 -19.39 26.18 4.67
CA GLY A 6 -18.04 25.61 4.63
C GLY A 6 -17.91 24.48 5.64
N ASP A 7 -16.73 24.34 6.25
CA ASP A 7 -16.47 23.33 7.27
C ASP A 7 -17.06 23.70 8.63
N GLY A 8 -17.32 22.69 9.47
CA GLY A 8 -17.66 22.92 10.87
C GLY A 8 -16.51 23.56 11.66
N ILE A 9 -15.30 23.04 11.46
CA ILE A 9 -14.01 23.60 11.92
C ILE A 9 -13.00 23.48 10.78
N HIS A 10 -12.31 24.58 10.48
CA HIS A 10 -11.23 24.60 9.50
C HIS A 10 -9.91 25.02 10.14
N LEU A 11 -8.90 24.15 10.08
CA LEU A 11 -7.57 24.36 10.65
C LEU A 11 -6.53 24.56 9.54
N GLU A 12 -6.35 25.80 9.10
CA GLU A 12 -5.35 26.21 8.09
C GLU A 12 -4.02 26.70 8.70
N ALA A 13 -3.85 26.56 10.02
CA ALA A 13 -2.65 27.02 10.72
C ALA A 13 -2.13 25.96 11.67
N ALA A 14 -0.81 25.94 11.83
CA ALA A 14 -0.15 24.93 12.63
C ALA A 14 -0.71 24.83 14.06
N THR A 15 -0.99 23.59 14.49
CA THR A 15 -1.56 23.31 15.80
C THR A 15 -0.47 22.93 16.81
N ASP A 16 -0.63 23.38 18.06
CA ASP A 16 0.21 22.96 19.18
C ASP A 16 -0.68 22.44 20.31
N SER A 17 -0.84 21.12 20.36
CA SER A 17 -1.64 20.43 21.35
C SER A 17 -3.10 20.91 21.40
N LEU A 18 -3.67 21.25 20.23
CA LEU A 18 -5.06 21.66 20.13
C LEU A 18 -5.98 20.48 20.43
N VAL A 19 -7.06 20.73 21.17
CA VAL A 19 -8.10 19.73 21.45
C VAL A 19 -9.43 20.24 20.91
N ILE A 20 -10.04 19.45 20.03
CA ILE A 20 -11.43 19.61 19.58
C ILE A 20 -12.27 18.56 20.31
N GLY A 21 -13.10 19.03 21.22
CA GLY A 21 -13.93 18.20 22.10
C GLY A 21 -13.25 18.01 23.45
N ASP A 22 -13.27 16.78 23.99
CA ASP A 22 -12.66 16.49 25.27
C ASP A 22 -12.12 15.05 25.31
N ALA A 23 -10.89 14.88 25.78
CA ALA A 23 -10.24 13.57 25.84
C ALA A 23 -10.78 12.67 26.98
N ALA A 24 -11.38 13.26 28.02
CA ALA A 24 -11.75 12.59 29.27
C ALA A 24 -13.27 12.48 29.51
N ASP A 25 -14.05 13.49 29.13
CA ASP A 25 -15.48 13.61 29.45
C ASP A 25 -16.35 13.71 28.19
N SER A 26 -17.14 12.67 27.92
CA SER A 26 -18.05 12.62 26.76
C SER A 26 -19.18 13.65 26.81
N SER A 27 -19.48 14.23 27.97
CA SER A 27 -20.49 15.29 28.09
C SER A 27 -20.01 16.65 27.57
N LEU A 28 -18.70 16.78 27.31
CA LEU A 28 -18.06 17.99 26.80
C LEU A 28 -17.72 17.89 25.30
N GLY A 29 -18.22 16.85 24.62
CA GLY A 29 -18.12 16.69 23.17
C GLY A 29 -18.79 17.82 22.39
N ASN A 30 -18.22 18.19 21.24
CA ASN A 30 -18.91 19.10 20.32
C ASN A 30 -19.93 18.34 19.48
N VAL A 31 -20.98 19.05 19.09
CA VAL A 31 -21.90 18.65 18.00
C VAL A 31 -21.50 19.44 16.76
N ILE A 32 -21.09 18.75 15.70
CA ILE A 32 -20.55 19.32 14.45
C ILE A 32 -21.36 18.76 13.29
N VAL A 33 -22.40 19.47 12.86
CA VAL A 33 -23.43 18.88 11.97
C VAL A 33 -23.89 19.81 10.86
N ASP A 34 -24.43 19.24 9.77
CA ASP A 34 -25.09 19.99 8.70
C ASP A 34 -24.21 21.09 8.07
N ASN A 35 -22.90 20.87 7.95
CA ASN A 35 -22.00 21.81 7.30
C ASN A 35 -21.87 21.50 5.79
N GLY A 36 -21.63 22.55 5.00
CA GLY A 36 -21.64 22.50 3.53
C GLY A 36 -20.44 21.81 2.90
N VAL A 37 -19.40 21.55 3.68
CA VAL A 37 -18.19 20.81 3.28
C VAL A 37 -17.92 19.75 4.36
N ASP A 38 -16.83 19.84 5.12
CA ASP A 38 -16.43 18.82 6.09
C ASP A 38 -16.94 19.14 7.49
N GLY A 39 -16.99 18.13 8.35
CA GLY A 39 -17.14 18.36 9.79
C GLY A 39 -15.93 19.11 10.35
N ILE A 40 -14.74 18.54 10.12
CA ILE A 40 -13.45 19.11 10.52
C ILE A 40 -12.46 18.95 9.36
N ALA A 41 -11.91 20.04 8.86
CA ALA A 41 -10.83 20.06 7.87
C ALA A 41 -9.50 20.48 8.52
N VAL A 42 -8.43 19.72 8.26
CA VAL A 42 -7.08 19.96 8.81
C VAL A 42 -6.06 20.03 7.68
N GLU A 43 -5.47 21.20 7.46
CA GLU A 43 -4.63 21.49 6.28
C GLU A 43 -3.20 21.96 6.62
N ASP A 44 -2.77 21.89 7.88
CA ASP A 44 -1.42 22.32 8.29
C ASP A 44 -0.76 21.33 9.26
N ALA A 45 0.51 21.56 9.58
CA ALA A 45 1.32 20.76 10.49
C ALA A 45 0.86 20.91 11.95
N GLY A 46 1.16 19.94 12.82
CA GLY A 46 1.07 20.16 14.25
C GLY A 46 0.71 18.95 15.10
N THR A 47 0.15 19.24 16.27
CA THR A 47 -0.33 18.21 17.20
C THR A 47 -1.77 18.50 17.58
N LEU A 48 -2.64 17.53 17.33
CA LEU A 48 -4.09 17.68 17.39
C LEU A 48 -4.73 16.48 18.08
N THR A 49 -5.77 16.75 18.88
CA THR A 49 -6.68 15.72 19.40
C THR A 49 -8.11 16.09 19.03
N ILE A 50 -8.79 15.21 18.31
CA ILE A 50 -10.22 15.27 18.02
C ILE A 50 -10.89 14.15 18.81
N ALA A 51 -11.60 14.47 19.88
CA ALA A 51 -12.13 13.44 20.75
C ALA A 51 -13.56 13.69 21.23
N ARG A 52 -14.36 12.61 21.25
CA ARG A 52 -15.72 12.57 21.80
C ARG A 52 -16.68 13.56 21.17
N ASN A 53 -16.52 13.87 19.90
CA ASN A 53 -17.44 14.72 19.15
C ASN A 53 -18.52 13.86 18.47
N TYR A 54 -19.69 14.45 18.27
CA TYR A 54 -20.70 13.96 17.33
C TYR A 54 -20.56 14.77 16.04
N ILE A 55 -20.12 14.11 14.96
CA ILE A 55 -19.78 14.72 13.67
C ILE A 55 -20.64 14.08 12.60
N ALA A 56 -21.67 14.80 12.12
CA ALA A 56 -22.68 14.16 11.30
C ALA A 56 -23.31 15.03 10.23
N GLU A 57 -23.83 14.41 9.17
CA GLU A 57 -24.65 15.09 8.16
C GLU A 57 -23.91 16.26 7.46
N ASN A 58 -22.57 16.26 7.48
CA ASN A 58 -21.77 17.18 6.68
C ASN A 58 -21.75 16.71 5.22
N THR A 59 -21.58 17.63 4.28
CA THR A 59 -21.78 17.32 2.85
C THR A 59 -20.66 16.48 2.25
N VAL A 60 -19.43 16.61 2.75
CA VAL A 60 -18.23 15.91 2.28
C VAL A 60 -17.77 14.96 3.38
N ALA A 61 -16.61 15.14 4.01
CA ALA A 61 -16.09 14.21 5.00
C ALA A 61 -16.59 14.54 6.42
N GLY A 62 -16.53 13.54 7.30
CA GLY A 62 -16.60 13.79 8.74
C GLY A 62 -15.36 14.54 9.22
N ILE A 63 -14.19 13.96 8.95
CA ILE A 63 -12.88 14.54 9.25
C ILE A 63 -12.01 14.40 8.00
N ASP A 64 -11.56 15.52 7.45
CA ASP A 64 -10.59 15.56 6.35
C ASP A 64 -9.20 16.00 6.86
N LEU A 65 -8.18 15.21 6.54
CA LEU A 65 -6.79 15.41 6.94
C LEU A 65 -5.90 15.55 5.70
N ASP A 66 -5.77 16.79 5.22
CA ASP A 66 -4.91 17.22 4.13
C ASP A 66 -3.55 17.71 4.66
N LEU A 67 -2.77 16.77 5.19
CA LEU A 67 -1.71 17.08 6.14
C LEU A 67 -0.39 17.52 5.49
N LEU A 68 0.20 18.56 6.08
CA LEU A 68 1.51 19.11 5.70
C LEU A 68 2.61 18.74 6.70
N GLY A 69 3.76 18.29 6.20
CA GLY A 69 5.00 18.19 6.98
C GLY A 69 4.90 17.26 8.20
N TYR A 70 4.94 17.81 9.40
CA TYR A 70 4.86 17.02 10.64
C TYR A 70 3.45 17.05 11.21
N ASN A 71 2.85 15.88 11.47
CA ASN A 71 1.60 15.78 12.20
C ASN A 71 1.62 14.67 13.23
N ASN A 72 1.03 14.95 14.39
CA ASN A 72 0.74 13.99 15.44
C ASN A 72 -0.72 14.16 15.87
N THR A 73 -1.59 13.32 15.34
CA THR A 73 -3.04 13.48 15.43
C THR A 73 -3.67 12.30 16.13
N THR A 74 -4.46 12.58 17.17
CA THR A 74 -5.32 11.58 17.81
C THR A 74 -6.78 11.85 17.45
N ILE A 75 -7.47 10.84 16.93
CA ILE A 75 -8.92 10.87 16.68
C ILE A 75 -9.55 9.76 17.53
N ALA A 76 -10.23 10.14 18.61
CA ALA A 76 -10.66 9.14 19.58
C ALA A 76 -12.10 9.28 20.05
N ASN A 77 -12.81 8.15 20.10
CA ASN A 77 -14.15 8.05 20.69
C ASN A 77 -15.18 9.03 20.09
N ASN A 78 -15.03 9.39 18.81
CA ASN A 78 -16.02 10.20 18.10
C ASN A 78 -17.14 9.31 17.53
N ASP A 79 -18.30 9.91 17.34
CA ASP A 79 -19.40 9.36 16.55
C ASP A 79 -19.44 10.15 15.23
N ILE A 80 -19.01 9.49 14.14
CA ILE A 80 -18.80 10.08 12.82
C ILE A 80 -19.78 9.42 11.85
N THR A 81 -20.93 10.06 11.66
CA THR A 81 -22.10 9.39 11.09
C THR A 81 -22.80 10.17 9.99
N ARG A 82 -23.28 9.50 8.94
CA ARG A 82 -24.13 10.10 7.89
C ARG A 82 -23.53 11.32 7.18
N ASN A 83 -22.20 11.46 7.14
CA ASN A 83 -21.56 12.46 6.27
C ASN A 83 -21.73 12.04 4.80
N GLY A 84 -21.71 12.99 3.86
CA GLY A 84 -22.01 12.75 2.45
C GLY A 84 -20.91 12.01 1.68
N GLY A 85 -19.66 12.18 2.11
CA GLY A 85 -18.44 11.52 1.67
C GLY A 85 -17.91 10.57 2.75
N ASP A 86 -16.60 10.52 2.94
CA ASP A 86 -15.96 9.55 3.81
C ASP A 86 -16.11 9.92 5.30
N GLY A 87 -15.97 8.94 6.19
CA GLY A 87 -15.96 9.20 7.63
C GLY A 87 -14.70 9.97 8.03
N ILE A 88 -13.54 9.38 7.75
CA ILE A 88 -12.22 9.99 7.95
C ILE A 88 -11.42 9.85 6.65
N GLU A 89 -10.80 10.93 6.20
CA GLU A 89 -9.85 10.94 5.08
C GLU A 89 -8.46 11.31 5.58
N PHE A 90 -7.44 10.65 5.05
CA PHE A 90 -6.05 11.01 5.25
C PHE A 90 -5.28 11.10 3.93
N MET A 91 -4.69 12.26 3.69
CA MET A 91 -3.67 12.48 2.68
C MET A 91 -2.45 13.16 3.30
N ASN A 92 -1.26 12.70 2.94
CA ASN A 92 -0.08 13.54 3.10
C ASN A 92 0.13 14.40 1.83
N VAL A 93 -0.07 15.71 1.97
CA VAL A 93 0.11 16.68 0.88
C VAL A 93 1.59 17.00 0.67
N LEU A 94 2.34 17.23 1.74
CA LEU A 94 3.81 17.38 1.69
C LEU A 94 4.53 16.12 2.14
N SER A 95 5.80 16.01 1.75
CA SER A 95 6.72 15.05 2.36
C SER A 95 6.89 15.36 3.85
N GLY A 96 6.93 14.34 4.70
CA GLY A 96 7.07 14.56 6.14
C GLY A 96 6.88 13.33 7.03
N THR A 97 6.43 13.57 8.25
CA THR A 97 6.21 12.54 9.28
C THR A 97 4.82 12.70 9.85
N PHE A 98 4.00 11.66 9.74
CA PHE A 98 2.60 11.67 10.10
C PHE A 98 2.35 10.51 11.06
N ASP A 99 1.99 10.83 12.29
CA ASP A 99 1.64 9.86 13.32
C ASP A 99 0.15 10.04 13.65
N LEU A 100 -0.67 9.05 13.31
CA LEU A 100 -2.12 9.07 13.51
C LEU A 100 -2.50 7.96 14.48
N ASN A 101 -3.23 8.32 15.54
CA ASN A 101 -3.84 7.36 16.46
C ASN A 101 -5.36 7.51 16.40
N ILE A 102 -6.03 6.54 15.78
CA ILE A 102 -7.47 6.52 15.53
C ILE A 102 -8.07 5.41 16.39
N ASP A 103 -8.67 5.77 17.52
CA ASP A 103 -9.05 4.80 18.56
C ASP A 103 -10.51 4.93 19.04
N GLY A 104 -11.24 3.82 19.02
CA GLY A 104 -12.55 3.73 19.67
C GLY A 104 -13.66 4.55 19.02
N ASN A 105 -13.53 4.92 17.75
CA ASN A 105 -14.55 5.71 17.04
C ASN A 105 -15.66 4.81 16.49
N ILE A 106 -16.85 5.38 16.36
CA ILE A 106 -17.94 4.84 15.54
C ILE A 106 -17.95 5.63 14.25
N ILE A 107 -17.79 4.94 13.12
CA ILE A 107 -17.66 5.52 11.79
C ILE A 107 -18.68 4.83 10.88
N ASP A 108 -19.88 5.40 10.79
CA ASP A 108 -21.03 4.68 10.27
C ASP A 108 -21.95 5.46 9.35
N PHE A 109 -22.65 4.76 8.46
CA PHE A 109 -23.63 5.33 7.53
C PHE A 109 -23.11 6.49 6.65
N ASN A 110 -21.79 6.67 6.51
CA ASN A 110 -21.23 7.73 5.68
C ASN A 110 -21.43 7.39 4.20
N GLY A 111 -21.55 8.42 3.37
CA GLY A 111 -21.89 8.30 1.96
C GLY A 111 -20.74 7.80 1.09
N GLY A 112 -19.52 7.90 1.61
CA GLY A 112 -18.29 7.38 1.06
C GLY A 112 -17.78 6.17 1.83
N ARG A 113 -16.47 6.12 2.05
CA ARG A 113 -15.74 5.11 2.80
C ARG A 113 -15.80 5.38 4.30
N GLY A 114 -15.53 4.37 5.12
CA GLY A 114 -15.34 4.60 6.55
C GLY A 114 -14.05 5.36 6.83
N PHE A 115 -12.93 4.79 6.39
CA PHE A 115 -11.60 5.40 6.49
C PHE A 115 -10.86 5.27 5.16
N ASP A 116 -10.47 6.40 4.58
CA ASP A 116 -9.68 6.47 3.34
C ASP A 116 -8.27 6.98 3.59
N VAL A 117 -7.28 6.25 3.11
CA VAL A 117 -5.85 6.49 3.31
C VAL A 117 -5.16 6.58 1.95
N LEU A 118 -4.64 7.76 1.62
CA LEU A 118 -3.70 7.95 0.52
C LEU A 118 -2.29 8.27 1.05
N ALA A 119 -1.46 7.24 1.13
CA ALA A 119 -0.05 7.34 1.52
C ALA A 119 0.85 7.48 0.28
N ARG A 120 1.53 8.62 0.17
CA ARG A 120 2.35 8.99 -1.01
C ARG A 120 3.64 9.73 -0.62
N PRO A 121 4.56 10.06 -1.55
CA PRO A 121 5.79 10.77 -1.20
C PRO A 121 5.56 12.19 -0.67
N GLY A 122 4.41 12.79 -1.03
CA GLY A 122 4.12 14.20 -0.80
C GLY A 122 5.01 15.14 -1.63
N LEU A 123 4.61 16.41 -1.69
CA LEU A 123 5.38 17.44 -2.38
C LEU A 123 6.58 17.92 -1.54
N GLY A 124 7.61 18.44 -2.20
CA GLY A 124 8.68 19.21 -1.56
C GLY A 124 9.79 18.40 -0.89
N GLY A 125 9.69 17.07 -0.81
CA GLY A 125 10.75 16.22 -0.24
C GLY A 125 11.02 14.94 -1.04
N SER A 126 11.90 14.11 -0.47
CA SER A 126 12.31 12.83 -1.05
C SER A 126 11.65 11.63 -0.40
N ALA A 127 11.01 11.80 0.77
CA ALA A 127 10.38 10.73 1.51
C ALA A 127 9.24 11.18 2.42
N SER A 128 8.26 10.30 2.64
CA SER A 128 7.25 10.40 3.70
C SER A 128 7.30 9.20 4.63
N THR A 129 7.14 9.44 5.93
CA THR A 129 6.94 8.40 6.96
C THR A 129 5.56 8.59 7.57
N ILE A 130 4.75 7.54 7.55
CA ILE A 130 3.36 7.55 7.97
C ILE A 130 3.19 6.36 8.91
N ASN A 131 2.77 6.62 10.15
CA ASN A 131 2.40 5.62 11.13
C ASN A 131 0.93 5.83 11.48
N ILE A 132 0.10 4.80 11.32
CA ILE A 132 -1.32 4.83 11.62
C ILE A 132 -1.65 3.68 12.56
N ASP A 133 -2.05 4.01 13.78
CA ASP A 133 -2.71 3.09 14.70
C ASP A 133 -4.22 3.26 14.51
N PHE A 134 -4.92 2.20 14.11
CA PHE A 134 -6.37 2.19 13.89
C PHE A 134 -6.99 1.09 14.74
N ASN A 135 -7.38 1.40 15.97
CA ASN A 135 -7.72 0.40 16.97
C ASN A 135 -9.13 0.59 17.55
N ASN A 136 -9.77 -0.52 17.93
CA ASN A 136 -11.04 -0.50 18.66
C ASN A 136 -12.18 0.24 17.95
N ASN A 137 -12.09 0.48 16.65
CA ASN A 137 -13.11 1.23 15.90
C ASN A 137 -14.23 0.31 15.42
N ILE A 138 -15.43 0.88 15.30
CA ILE A 138 -16.57 0.27 14.61
C ILE A 138 -16.74 1.05 13.31
N VAL A 139 -16.60 0.36 12.19
CA VAL A 139 -16.75 0.89 10.84
C VAL A 139 -17.85 0.12 10.14
N ASN A 140 -19.05 0.70 10.07
CA ASN A 140 -20.21 -0.04 9.57
C ASN A 140 -21.15 0.75 8.68
N GLU A 141 -21.77 0.04 7.74
CA GLU A 141 -22.82 0.59 6.87
C GLU A 141 -22.40 1.85 6.08
N ASN A 142 -21.11 2.08 5.88
CA ASN A 142 -20.63 3.10 4.94
C ASN A 142 -20.93 2.63 3.51
N ARG A 143 -21.30 3.56 2.62
CA ARG A 143 -21.82 3.19 1.30
C ARG A 143 -20.74 2.63 0.37
N LEU A 144 -19.48 3.03 0.56
CA LEU A 144 -18.30 2.48 -0.13
C LEU A 144 -17.51 1.54 0.81
N GLU A 145 -16.20 1.41 0.64
CA GLU A 145 -15.39 0.49 1.45
C GLU A 145 -15.36 0.89 2.94
N GLY A 146 -15.22 -0.09 3.84
CA GLY A 146 -15.01 0.18 5.26
C GLY A 146 -13.68 0.88 5.48
N VAL A 147 -12.58 0.24 5.08
CA VAL A 147 -11.23 0.83 5.12
C VAL A 147 -10.57 0.65 3.75
N TYR A 148 -10.13 1.76 3.15
CA TYR A 148 -9.47 1.80 1.85
C TYR A 148 -8.07 2.40 2.00
N VAL A 149 -7.06 1.67 1.56
CA VAL A 149 -5.66 2.08 1.70
C VAL A 149 -4.97 2.03 0.35
N VAL A 150 -4.48 3.17 -0.10
CA VAL A 150 -3.62 3.28 -1.28
C VAL A 150 -2.26 3.78 -0.87
N TYR A 151 -1.26 2.92 -1.04
CA TYR A 151 0.15 3.26 -0.96
C TYR A 151 0.69 3.45 -2.38
N THR A 152 1.26 4.60 -2.70
CA THR A 152 1.65 4.92 -4.09
C THR A 152 2.89 5.80 -4.18
N ALA A 153 3.59 5.76 -5.31
CA ALA A 153 4.62 6.74 -5.67
C ALA A 153 4.05 7.96 -6.41
N SER A 154 2.78 7.91 -6.82
CA SER A 154 2.15 8.95 -7.63
C SER A 154 1.68 10.12 -6.79
N LEU A 155 2.01 11.33 -7.23
CA LEU A 155 1.48 12.58 -6.68
C LEU A 155 0.17 13.02 -7.35
N THR A 156 -0.26 12.31 -8.41
CA THR A 156 -1.50 12.58 -9.13
C THR A 156 -2.62 11.61 -8.77
N GLN A 157 -2.30 10.55 -8.01
CA GLN A 157 -3.31 9.68 -7.40
C GLN A 157 -4.26 10.52 -6.55
N ASN A 158 -5.56 10.29 -6.76
CA ASN A 158 -6.63 11.01 -6.09
C ASN A 158 -7.29 10.11 -5.03
N GLN A 159 -7.72 10.68 -3.91
CA GLN A 159 -8.48 10.00 -2.86
C GLN A 159 -9.92 9.77 -3.27
N THR A 160 -10.56 10.77 -3.87
CA THR A 160 -12.01 10.72 -4.15
C THR A 160 -12.38 9.82 -5.34
N ASP A 161 -11.40 9.20 -5.99
CA ASP A 161 -11.66 8.34 -7.13
C ASP A 161 -12.32 7.03 -6.67
N PRO A 162 -13.33 6.51 -7.40
CA PRO A 162 -13.92 5.22 -7.08
C PRO A 162 -12.87 4.11 -7.09
N SER A 163 -13.03 3.11 -6.23
CA SER A 163 -12.11 1.97 -6.11
C SER A 163 -12.02 1.11 -7.39
N THR A 164 -12.97 1.26 -8.32
CA THR A 164 -12.93 0.62 -9.65
C THR A 164 -12.02 1.35 -10.65
N THR A 165 -11.57 2.56 -10.32
CA THR A 165 -10.71 3.38 -11.17
C THR A 165 -9.32 2.76 -11.26
N THR A 166 -8.73 2.83 -12.46
CA THR A 166 -7.35 2.39 -12.66
C THR A 166 -6.41 3.32 -11.92
N LEU A 167 -5.51 2.75 -11.12
CA LEU A 167 -4.54 3.49 -10.33
C LEU A 167 -3.46 4.13 -11.20
N ALA A 168 -2.93 5.27 -10.75
CA ALA A 168 -1.91 6.02 -11.47
C ALA A 168 -0.57 5.28 -11.52
N SER A 169 0.12 5.37 -12.66
CA SER A 169 1.42 4.72 -12.93
C SER A 169 2.49 5.73 -13.39
N ASP A 170 2.42 6.95 -12.87
CA ASP A 170 3.24 8.09 -13.28
C ASP A 170 4.21 8.56 -12.18
N GLY A 171 4.25 7.86 -11.04
CA GLY A 171 5.07 8.20 -9.89
C GLY A 171 6.58 8.14 -10.17
N SER A 172 7.33 8.84 -9.32
CA SER A 172 8.79 8.87 -9.40
C SER A 172 9.40 7.55 -8.97
N LEU A 173 10.47 7.14 -9.66
CA LEU A 173 11.27 5.96 -9.31
C LEU A 173 12.23 6.20 -8.14
N PHE A 174 12.35 7.44 -7.67
CA PHE A 174 13.39 7.88 -6.73
C PHE A 174 12.84 8.50 -5.44
N GLN A 175 11.54 8.37 -5.20
CA GLN A 175 10.91 8.80 -3.97
C GLN A 175 10.56 7.59 -3.11
N ASP A 176 10.63 7.80 -1.80
CA ASP A 176 10.34 6.79 -0.79
C ASP A 176 9.05 7.12 -0.03
N VAL A 177 8.33 6.08 0.35
CA VAL A 177 7.16 6.16 1.24
C VAL A 177 7.27 5.00 2.22
N TYR A 178 7.13 5.30 3.51
CA TYR A 178 7.15 4.32 4.58
C TYR A 178 5.81 4.38 5.28
N LEU A 179 4.96 3.37 5.07
CA LEU A 179 3.65 3.28 5.72
C LEU A 179 3.68 2.13 6.73
N ARG A 180 3.58 2.46 8.01
CA ARG A 180 3.19 1.52 9.05
C ARG A 180 1.70 1.70 9.34
N MET A 181 0.94 0.63 9.30
CA MET A 181 -0.47 0.65 9.67
C MET A 181 -0.79 -0.54 10.55
N ASP A 182 -1.15 -0.26 11.81
CA ASP A 182 -1.47 -1.26 12.81
C ASP A 182 -2.97 -1.18 13.11
N MET A 183 -3.70 -2.26 12.83
CA MET A 183 -5.14 -2.38 13.02
C MET A 183 -5.43 -3.47 14.02
N ASP A 184 -5.95 -3.11 15.20
CA ASP A 184 -6.27 -4.08 16.25
C ASP A 184 -7.71 -3.93 16.78
N ASN A 185 -8.38 -5.06 16.97
CA ASN A 185 -9.68 -5.14 17.64
C ASN A 185 -10.77 -4.25 16.98
N ASN A 186 -10.79 -4.16 15.65
CA ASN A 186 -11.82 -3.40 14.94
C ASN A 186 -13.02 -4.27 14.54
N GLN A 187 -14.15 -3.62 14.29
CA GLN A 187 -15.31 -4.22 13.62
C GLN A 187 -15.55 -3.47 12.31
N ILE A 188 -15.35 -4.14 11.17
CA ILE A 188 -15.52 -3.57 9.83
C ILE A 188 -16.60 -4.38 9.11
N ILE A 189 -17.85 -3.93 9.20
CA ILE A 189 -19.02 -4.75 8.86
C ILE A 189 -20.02 -4.02 7.97
N ASP A 190 -20.72 -4.77 7.11
CA ASP A 190 -21.86 -4.28 6.32
C ASP A 190 -21.58 -3.04 5.43
N ASN A 191 -20.31 -2.80 5.07
CA ASN A 191 -19.93 -1.69 4.19
C ASN A 191 -20.14 -2.06 2.71
N GLY A 192 -20.14 -1.05 1.84
CA GLY A 192 -19.89 -1.25 0.41
C GLY A 192 -21.10 -1.36 -0.50
N ARG A 193 -22.32 -1.15 0.01
CA ARG A 193 -23.56 -1.34 -0.76
C ARG A 193 -23.54 -0.67 -2.15
N ASP A 194 -22.87 0.47 -2.28
CA ASP A 194 -22.83 1.28 -3.49
C ASP A 194 -21.41 1.40 -4.11
N SER A 195 -20.41 0.63 -3.63
CA SER A 195 -19.01 0.71 -4.08
C SER A 195 -18.79 0.35 -5.56
N GLY A 196 -19.50 -0.67 -6.05
CA GLY A 196 -19.25 -1.26 -7.36
C GLY A 196 -17.92 -2.04 -7.48
N PHE A 197 -17.06 -2.00 -6.45
CA PHE A 197 -15.88 -2.84 -6.32
C PHE A 197 -16.23 -4.22 -5.72
N GLY A 198 -15.40 -5.24 -5.99
CA GLY A 198 -15.68 -6.63 -5.62
C GLY A 198 -15.39 -6.99 -4.16
N THR A 199 -14.79 -6.09 -3.39
CA THR A 199 -14.41 -6.27 -2.00
C THR A 199 -14.59 -4.96 -1.26
N THR A 200 -15.21 -4.96 -0.08
CA THR A 200 -15.58 -3.69 0.57
C THR A 200 -15.34 -3.62 2.07
N GLY A 201 -14.79 -4.66 2.70
CA GLY A 201 -14.35 -4.57 4.10
C GLY A 201 -13.04 -3.78 4.23
N LEU A 202 -11.91 -4.49 4.14
CA LEU A 202 -10.56 -3.91 4.08
C LEU A 202 -9.99 -4.06 2.67
N VAL A 203 -9.61 -2.95 2.06
CA VAL A 203 -8.99 -2.93 0.73
C VAL A 203 -7.64 -2.24 0.81
N VAL A 204 -6.57 -2.98 0.50
CA VAL A 204 -5.19 -2.49 0.57
C VAL A 204 -4.53 -2.65 -0.79
N ARG A 205 -4.07 -1.53 -1.35
CA ARG A 205 -3.41 -1.48 -2.65
C ARG A 205 -2.02 -0.88 -2.52
N VAL A 206 -1.03 -1.68 -2.90
CA VAL A 206 0.38 -1.34 -2.71
C VAL A 206 1.07 -1.11 -4.05
N GLY A 207 1.36 0.15 -4.32
CA GLY A 207 2.06 0.61 -5.50
C GLY A 207 3.56 0.28 -5.45
N THR A 208 4.16 0.13 -6.62
CA THR A 208 5.63 0.03 -6.73
C THR A 208 6.30 1.31 -6.24
N THR A 209 7.33 1.19 -5.42
CA THR A 209 8.19 2.31 -5.01
C THR A 209 9.66 1.94 -5.08
N ARG A 210 10.49 2.97 -5.21
CA ARG A 210 11.95 2.92 -5.15
C ARG A 210 12.63 1.94 -6.11
N SER A 211 13.31 2.50 -7.09
CA SER A 211 14.30 1.83 -7.92
C SER A 211 15.73 2.13 -7.43
N PHE A 212 16.64 1.18 -7.64
CA PHE A 212 18.05 1.30 -7.26
C PHE A 212 18.93 1.51 -8.49
N THR A 213 19.96 2.34 -8.37
CA THR A 213 20.90 2.65 -9.46
C THR A 213 22.34 2.28 -9.10
N GLY A 214 23.20 2.17 -10.13
CA GLY A 214 24.63 1.90 -9.96
C GLY A 214 24.99 0.41 -9.88
N THR A 215 26.27 0.10 -10.06
CA THR A 215 26.78 -1.28 -10.19
C THR A 215 26.66 -2.12 -8.92
N GLY A 216 26.58 -1.50 -7.73
CA GLY A 216 26.24 -2.21 -6.49
C GLY A 216 24.77 -2.66 -6.45
N GLY A 217 23.88 -1.90 -7.10
CA GLY A 217 22.46 -2.23 -7.20
C GLY A 217 22.17 -3.47 -8.04
N SER A 218 23.04 -3.83 -8.99
CA SER A 218 22.81 -4.99 -9.87
C SER A 218 22.92 -6.34 -9.18
N GLN A 219 23.44 -6.34 -7.96
CA GLN A 219 23.56 -7.53 -7.09
C GLN A 219 22.55 -7.48 -5.94
N TYR A 220 21.76 -6.40 -5.86
CA TYR A 220 20.77 -6.20 -4.82
C TYR A 220 19.40 -6.67 -5.31
N GLY A 221 18.74 -7.52 -4.52
CA GLY A 221 17.44 -8.10 -4.87
C GLY A 221 16.29 -7.08 -4.89
N GLY A 222 16.53 -5.84 -4.48
CA GLY A 222 15.49 -4.82 -4.26
C GLY A 222 15.01 -4.74 -2.81
N GLY A 223 15.19 -5.82 -2.03
CA GLY A 223 14.85 -5.94 -0.61
C GLY A 223 13.36 -5.97 -0.30
N PHE A 224 13.02 -6.46 0.89
CA PHE A 224 11.68 -6.40 1.48
C PHE A 224 11.43 -5.06 2.18
N ALA A 225 10.19 -4.75 2.56
CA ALA A 225 9.87 -3.52 3.29
C ALA A 225 10.62 -3.47 4.64
N SER A 226 10.65 -4.59 5.37
CA SER A 226 11.27 -4.71 6.70
C SER A 226 12.39 -5.75 6.81
N ASP A 227 13.14 -5.66 7.92
CA ASP A 227 14.12 -6.66 8.37
C ASP A 227 13.48 -7.92 8.99
N GLY A 228 12.15 -8.03 9.03
CA GLY A 228 11.42 -9.10 9.73
C GLY A 228 11.27 -8.89 11.23
N ALA A 229 11.83 -7.82 11.79
CA ALA A 229 11.63 -7.39 13.19
C ALA A 229 10.77 -6.12 13.29
N GLY A 230 10.07 -5.76 12.20
CA GLY A 230 9.22 -4.58 12.12
C GLY A 230 9.96 -3.27 11.82
N ASN A 231 11.26 -3.29 11.52
CA ASN A 231 11.98 -2.08 11.12
C ASN A 231 12.03 -1.93 9.60
N PHE A 232 11.71 -0.74 9.09
CA PHE A 232 11.87 -0.45 7.66
C PHE A 232 13.34 -0.56 7.25
N VAL A 233 13.59 -1.31 6.17
CA VAL A 233 14.90 -1.36 5.49
C VAL A 233 14.84 -0.67 4.12
N THR A 234 13.63 -0.48 3.58
CA THR A 234 13.38 0.23 2.32
C THR A 234 11.94 0.74 2.27
N SER A 235 11.63 1.58 1.27
CA SER A 235 10.27 2.03 0.96
C SER A 235 9.31 0.85 0.80
N GLY A 236 8.20 0.86 1.53
CA GLY A 236 7.17 -0.17 1.48
C GLY A 236 6.13 0.00 2.59
N VAL A 237 5.32 -1.04 2.76
CA VAL A 237 4.28 -1.13 3.78
C VAL A 237 4.66 -2.19 4.82
N ILE A 238 4.55 -1.83 6.09
CA ILE A 238 4.47 -2.78 7.21
C ILE A 238 3.07 -2.65 7.78
N MET A 239 2.32 -3.74 7.82
CA MET A 239 0.92 -3.71 8.25
C MET A 239 0.67 -4.81 9.26
N SER A 240 -0.08 -4.51 10.31
CA SER A 240 -0.67 -5.51 11.20
C SER A 240 -2.18 -5.40 11.13
N VAL A 241 -2.86 -6.52 10.93
CA VAL A 241 -4.31 -6.63 11.08
C VAL A 241 -4.56 -7.77 12.04
N THR A 242 -4.98 -7.44 13.25
CA THR A 242 -5.20 -8.42 14.32
C THR A 242 -6.52 -8.24 15.02
N ASN A 243 -7.04 -9.36 15.54
CA ASN A 243 -8.23 -9.38 16.39
C ASN A 243 -9.46 -8.69 15.75
N THR A 244 -9.50 -8.57 14.43
CA THR A 244 -10.48 -7.73 13.72
C THR A 244 -11.56 -8.60 13.08
N THR A 245 -12.81 -8.15 13.19
CA THR A 245 -13.95 -8.77 12.50
C THR A 245 -14.25 -8.00 11.22
N LEU A 246 -14.06 -8.65 10.06
CA LEU A 246 -14.42 -8.10 8.76
C LEU A 246 -15.46 -9.01 8.12
N THR A 247 -16.75 -8.77 8.37
CA THR A 247 -17.82 -9.67 7.89
C THR A 247 -19.04 -8.90 7.45
N GLY A 248 -19.83 -9.45 6.53
CA GLY A 248 -21.09 -8.85 6.09
C GLY A 248 -20.92 -7.74 5.05
N ASN A 249 -19.68 -7.42 4.69
CA ASN A 249 -19.37 -6.44 3.65
C ASN A 249 -19.85 -6.95 2.27
N LEU A 250 -20.17 -6.03 1.36
CA LEU A 250 -20.51 -6.40 -0.01
C LEU A 250 -19.29 -7.01 -0.73
N GLY A 251 -19.47 -8.20 -1.29
CA GLY A 251 -18.40 -8.89 -2.01
C GLY A 251 -17.48 -9.65 -1.04
N ASP A 252 -16.18 -9.57 -1.25
CA ASP A 252 -15.20 -10.10 -0.31
C ASP A 252 -14.95 -9.16 0.87
N ASP A 253 -14.50 -9.70 2.00
CA ASP A 253 -14.22 -8.92 3.20
C ASP A 253 -12.84 -8.26 3.16
N VAL A 254 -11.90 -8.85 2.43
CA VAL A 254 -10.49 -8.42 2.42
C VAL A 254 -9.93 -8.48 1.01
N TYR A 255 -9.22 -7.43 0.60
CA TYR A 255 -8.53 -7.34 -0.69
C TYR A 255 -7.11 -6.84 -0.52
N PHE A 256 -6.16 -7.56 -1.12
CA PHE A 256 -4.78 -7.13 -1.25
C PHE A 256 -4.35 -7.21 -2.72
N GLU A 257 -3.81 -6.09 -3.22
CA GLU A 257 -3.30 -6.00 -4.58
C GLU A 257 -1.98 -5.21 -4.61
N SER A 258 -1.06 -5.67 -5.47
CA SER A 258 0.05 -4.83 -5.90
C SER A 258 -0.26 -4.19 -7.25
N PHE A 259 0.18 -2.96 -7.46
CA PHE A 259 0.05 -2.30 -8.77
C PHE A 259 1.32 -1.51 -9.13
N THR A 260 1.52 -1.25 -10.43
CA THR A 260 2.63 -0.41 -10.88
C THR A 260 2.27 1.05 -10.68
N SER A 261 2.96 1.74 -9.76
CA SER A 261 2.67 3.14 -9.43
C SER A 261 3.70 4.14 -9.94
N THR A 262 4.81 3.64 -10.48
CA THR A 262 5.86 4.47 -11.08
C THR A 262 5.84 4.42 -12.59
N VAL A 263 6.49 5.39 -13.21
CA VAL A 263 6.94 5.28 -14.62
C VAL A 263 7.88 4.08 -14.81
N ASP A 264 8.07 3.68 -16.07
CA ASP A 264 9.01 2.62 -16.44
C ASP A 264 10.47 2.96 -16.03
N PRO A 265 11.18 2.05 -15.35
CA PRO A 265 12.61 2.17 -15.12
C PRO A 265 13.40 2.25 -16.42
N ALA A 266 14.47 3.05 -16.43
CA ALA A 266 15.36 3.12 -17.58
C ALA A 266 15.97 1.74 -17.88
N ALA A 267 16.21 1.47 -19.17
CA ALA A 267 16.84 0.24 -19.59
C ALA A 267 18.24 0.11 -18.97
N THR A 268 18.53 -1.05 -18.41
CA THR A 268 19.90 -1.39 -18.04
C THR A 268 20.71 -1.61 -19.31
N ALA A 269 21.92 -1.05 -19.38
CA ALA A 269 22.78 -1.14 -20.55
C ALA A 269 24.21 -1.53 -20.18
N GLY A 270 24.87 -2.21 -21.10
CA GLY A 270 26.22 -2.73 -20.87
C GLY A 270 26.61 -3.75 -21.93
N THR A 271 27.62 -4.54 -21.60
CA THR A 271 28.11 -5.61 -22.47
C THR A 271 28.05 -6.93 -21.72
N TRP A 272 27.24 -7.83 -22.24
CA TRP A 272 27.26 -9.22 -21.84
C TRP A 272 28.49 -9.92 -22.45
N GLY A 273 29.25 -10.62 -21.61
CA GLY A 273 30.37 -11.45 -22.06
C GLY A 273 29.97 -12.91 -22.16
N ALA A 274 30.95 -13.77 -22.46
CA ALA A 274 30.85 -15.24 -22.49
C ALA A 274 30.70 -15.87 -21.09
N THR A 275 30.16 -15.11 -20.14
CA THR A 275 29.96 -15.48 -18.75
C THR A 275 28.51 -15.21 -18.37
N ILE A 276 28.11 -15.80 -17.24
CA ILE A 276 26.80 -15.59 -16.60
C ILE A 276 26.60 -14.16 -16.09
N ASP A 277 27.69 -13.44 -15.82
CA ASP A 277 27.67 -12.03 -15.47
C ASP A 277 27.99 -11.15 -16.69
N PRO A 278 27.47 -9.92 -16.70
CA PRO A 278 27.89 -8.93 -17.67
C PRO A 278 29.35 -8.53 -17.44
N THR A 279 30.10 -8.38 -18.52
CA THR A 279 31.48 -7.89 -18.47
C THR A 279 31.56 -6.41 -18.13
N VAL A 280 30.56 -5.63 -18.55
CA VAL A 280 30.45 -4.20 -18.29
C VAL A 280 28.99 -3.85 -18.05
N ILE A 281 28.71 -3.04 -17.03
CA ILE A 281 27.43 -2.37 -16.81
C ILE A 281 27.68 -0.87 -16.95
N ASN A 282 27.16 -0.26 -18.01
CA ASN A 282 27.29 1.17 -18.27
C ASN A 282 26.22 1.96 -17.49
N THR A 283 25.00 1.43 -17.47
CA THR A 283 23.87 1.99 -16.72
C THR A 283 23.11 0.84 -16.07
N PHE A 284 22.77 1.00 -14.80
CA PHE A 284 21.89 0.08 -14.08
C PHE A 284 20.78 0.84 -13.40
N GLN A 285 19.57 0.31 -13.55
CA GLN A 285 18.42 0.74 -12.81
C GLN A 285 17.52 -0.48 -12.54
N SER A 286 17.27 -0.83 -11.28
CA SER A 286 16.37 -1.94 -10.95
C SER A 286 14.92 -1.60 -11.33
N ASP A 287 14.06 -2.62 -11.41
CA ASP A 287 12.62 -2.34 -11.32
C ASP A 287 12.29 -1.82 -9.90
N ALA A 288 11.32 -0.92 -9.79
CA ALA A 288 10.73 -0.58 -8.49
C ALA A 288 9.81 -1.73 -8.06
N LEU A 289 9.61 -1.93 -6.75
CA LEU A 289 8.84 -3.08 -6.25
C LEU A 289 7.68 -2.61 -5.37
N ALA A 290 6.58 -3.34 -5.41
CA ALA A 290 5.49 -3.24 -4.45
C ALA A 290 5.84 -4.15 -3.26
N ARG A 291 5.88 -3.62 -2.04
CA ARG A 291 6.37 -4.33 -0.86
C ARG A 291 5.38 -4.22 0.30
N LEU A 292 4.99 -5.37 0.84
CA LEU A 292 4.07 -5.48 1.96
C LEU A 292 4.56 -6.59 2.88
N ASP A 293 4.85 -6.23 4.12
CA ASP A 293 5.01 -7.19 5.21
C ASP A 293 3.77 -7.10 6.10
N LEU A 294 2.94 -8.15 6.06
CA LEU A 294 1.63 -8.19 6.72
C LEU A 294 1.63 -9.16 7.89
N LEU A 295 1.39 -8.70 9.10
CA LEU A 295 1.00 -9.56 10.22
C LEU A 295 -0.51 -9.74 10.17
N TRP A 296 -0.97 -10.97 9.96
CA TRP A 296 -2.40 -11.30 9.88
C TRP A 296 -2.75 -12.34 10.93
N ASP A 297 -3.43 -11.96 12.01
CA ASP A 297 -3.69 -12.90 13.11
C ASP A 297 -5.02 -12.69 13.84
N ASN A 298 -5.65 -13.80 14.23
CA ASN A 298 -6.92 -13.81 14.97
C ASN A 298 -8.03 -12.93 14.36
N ASN A 299 -8.10 -12.84 13.03
CA ASN A 299 -9.16 -12.13 12.33
C ASN A 299 -10.35 -13.05 12.06
N THR A 300 -11.54 -12.46 11.96
CA THR A 300 -12.76 -13.17 11.55
C THR A 300 -13.24 -12.61 10.23
N ILE A 301 -13.26 -13.44 9.19
CA ILE A 301 -13.72 -13.10 7.84
C ILE A 301 -14.58 -14.23 7.26
N ILE A 302 -15.36 -13.93 6.23
CA ILE A 302 -16.15 -14.92 5.48
C ILE A 302 -15.50 -15.20 4.13
N SER A 303 -15.01 -14.18 3.44
CA SER A 303 -14.32 -14.35 2.15
C SER A 303 -13.25 -13.30 1.90
N SER A 304 -12.37 -13.59 0.95
CA SER A 304 -11.17 -12.79 0.72
C SER A 304 -10.67 -12.92 -0.71
N ASP A 305 -10.09 -11.83 -1.20
CA ASP A 305 -9.36 -11.77 -2.45
C ASP A 305 -7.95 -11.21 -2.22
N THR A 306 -7.06 -12.09 -1.77
CA THR A 306 -5.69 -11.71 -1.33
C THR A 306 -4.61 -12.06 -2.35
N THR A 307 -4.93 -12.84 -3.39
CA THR A 307 -3.95 -13.34 -4.36
C THR A 307 -4.39 -12.97 -5.77
N ASN A 308 -3.96 -11.80 -6.21
CA ASN A 308 -4.32 -11.21 -7.50
C ASN A 308 -3.13 -11.05 -8.45
N VAL A 309 -3.43 -10.89 -9.74
CA VAL A 309 -2.43 -10.46 -10.70
C VAL A 309 -2.09 -9.01 -10.39
N GLY A 310 -0.82 -8.70 -10.25
CA GLY A 310 -0.41 -7.43 -9.69
C GLY A 310 0.64 -6.68 -10.50
N ALA A 311 1.46 -5.90 -9.82
CA ALA A 311 2.42 -5.00 -10.42
C ALA A 311 3.42 -5.69 -11.35
N PHE A 312 3.65 -5.13 -12.54
CA PHE A 312 4.71 -5.59 -13.44
C PHE A 312 5.24 -4.48 -14.34
N TYR A 313 6.43 -4.70 -14.88
CA TYR A 313 7.00 -3.92 -15.97
C TYR A 313 7.14 -4.80 -17.22
N ALA A 314 6.69 -4.30 -18.37
CA ALA A 314 6.80 -4.99 -19.66
C ALA A 314 7.58 -4.19 -20.72
N ASN A 315 8.16 -3.05 -20.33
CA ASN A 315 9.04 -2.29 -21.20
C ASN A 315 10.24 -3.14 -21.65
N ALA A 316 10.70 -2.89 -22.87
CA ALA A 316 11.80 -3.63 -23.46
C ALA A 316 13.10 -3.37 -22.68
N ASP A 317 13.66 -4.43 -22.09
CA ASP A 317 14.96 -4.40 -21.43
C ASP A 317 15.71 -5.70 -21.74
N THR A 318 16.60 -5.62 -22.72
CA THR A 318 17.42 -6.76 -23.19
C THR A 318 18.42 -7.25 -22.14
N PHE A 319 18.66 -6.45 -21.10
CA PHE A 319 19.61 -6.77 -20.06
C PHE A 319 18.93 -7.52 -18.92
N LYS A 320 17.81 -6.99 -18.40
CA LYS A 320 16.96 -7.66 -17.39
C LYS A 320 16.19 -8.86 -17.96
N SER A 321 16.10 -8.95 -19.29
CA SER A 321 15.42 -10.02 -20.02
C SER A 321 16.33 -10.60 -21.12
N ARG A 322 17.59 -10.91 -20.75
CA ARG A 322 18.59 -11.47 -21.66
C ARG A 322 18.05 -12.74 -22.35
N LEU A 323 18.06 -12.72 -23.68
CA LEU A 323 17.51 -13.80 -24.51
C LEU A 323 18.34 -15.08 -24.45
N ASN A 324 17.68 -16.21 -24.63
CA ASN A 324 18.19 -17.59 -24.70
C ASN A 324 18.52 -18.01 -26.15
N THR A 325 19.31 -17.24 -26.91
CA THR A 325 19.73 -17.64 -28.25
C THR A 325 20.80 -18.75 -28.21
N THR A 326 21.16 -19.34 -29.35
CA THR A 326 22.09 -20.48 -29.42
C THR A 326 23.51 -20.05 -29.84
N SER A 327 23.85 -18.76 -29.73
CA SER A 327 25.14 -18.23 -30.19
C SER A 327 25.95 -17.61 -29.05
N VAL A 328 27.19 -18.05 -28.89
CA VAL A 328 28.16 -17.40 -27.99
C VAL A 328 28.21 -15.87 -28.20
N PRO A 329 28.28 -15.08 -27.13
CA PRO A 329 28.48 -15.49 -25.73
C PRO A 329 27.18 -15.85 -24.97
N PHE A 330 27.18 -17.05 -24.36
CA PHE A 330 26.09 -17.74 -23.63
C PHE A 330 24.87 -16.92 -23.24
N ASP A 331 23.72 -17.43 -23.63
CA ASP A 331 22.46 -16.71 -23.66
C ASP A 331 21.69 -16.77 -22.35
N GLY A 332 20.94 -15.70 -22.05
CA GLY A 332 20.17 -15.57 -20.82
C GLY A 332 18.95 -16.50 -20.74
N PRO A 333 18.17 -16.47 -19.66
CA PRO A 333 17.14 -17.47 -19.39
C PRO A 333 15.82 -17.23 -20.14
N PHE A 334 15.67 -16.12 -20.89
CA PHE A 334 14.37 -15.68 -21.39
C PHE A 334 14.23 -15.83 -22.90
N THR A 335 13.00 -15.95 -23.40
CA THR A 335 12.73 -16.00 -24.86
C THR A 335 12.26 -14.66 -25.43
N SER A 336 12.07 -13.64 -24.59
CA SER A 336 11.60 -12.31 -24.97
C SER A 336 12.30 -11.22 -24.17
N THR A 337 12.63 -10.12 -24.85
CA THR A 337 13.19 -8.90 -24.23
C THR A 337 12.11 -7.99 -23.61
N THR A 338 10.84 -8.29 -23.87
CA THR A 338 9.65 -7.56 -23.40
C THR A 338 8.75 -8.46 -22.54
N ARG A 339 9.35 -9.32 -21.70
CA ARG A 339 8.59 -10.14 -20.76
C ARG A 339 7.99 -9.27 -19.66
N ARG A 340 6.93 -9.76 -19.02
CA ARG A 340 6.44 -9.20 -17.77
C ARG A 340 7.43 -9.53 -16.65
N ARG A 341 8.00 -8.50 -16.05
CA ARG A 341 8.85 -8.59 -14.87
C ARG A 341 7.96 -8.26 -13.67
N ASN A 342 7.56 -9.30 -12.95
CA ASN A 342 6.69 -9.22 -11.80
C ASN A 342 7.34 -8.33 -10.72
N ALA A 343 6.71 -7.20 -10.40
CA ALA A 343 7.21 -6.21 -9.46
C ALA A 343 6.78 -6.46 -8.00
N GLN A 344 6.14 -7.60 -7.73
CA GLN A 344 5.96 -8.21 -6.41
C GLN A 344 7.03 -9.27 -6.12
N ARG A 345 8.06 -9.39 -6.96
CA ARG A 345 9.11 -10.40 -6.83
C ARG A 345 10.47 -9.70 -6.77
N LEU A 346 11.30 -10.07 -5.80
CA LEU A 346 12.70 -9.64 -5.75
C LEU A 346 13.43 -9.99 -7.05
N ALA A 347 14.51 -9.28 -7.33
CA ALA A 347 15.47 -9.74 -8.32
C ALA A 347 16.23 -10.96 -7.77
N ALA A 348 16.40 -12.00 -8.60
CA ALA A 348 17.11 -13.20 -8.21
C ALA A 348 17.82 -13.85 -9.39
N ARG A 349 18.57 -14.92 -9.12
CA ARG A 349 19.08 -15.83 -10.15
C ARG A 349 18.10 -16.98 -10.33
N ILE A 350 18.08 -17.55 -11.52
CA ILE A 350 17.26 -18.72 -11.83
C ILE A 350 18.20 -19.94 -11.90
N PRO A 351 18.23 -20.83 -10.90
CA PRO A 351 19.23 -21.92 -10.84
C PRO A 351 19.04 -23.04 -11.89
N ASN A 352 17.84 -23.18 -12.44
CA ASN A 352 17.45 -24.35 -13.26
C ASN A 352 17.38 -24.08 -14.78
N LEU A 353 17.79 -22.90 -15.25
CA LEU A 353 17.94 -22.59 -16.68
C LEU A 353 19.43 -22.65 -17.07
N ASN A 354 19.96 -23.89 -17.18
CA ASN A 354 21.28 -24.30 -17.72
C ASN A 354 22.52 -23.51 -17.25
N ASP A 355 23.16 -24.07 -16.23
CA ASP A 355 24.37 -23.68 -15.44
C ASP A 355 25.73 -23.72 -16.22
N PRO A 356 26.92 -23.28 -15.68
CA PRO A 356 27.28 -23.12 -14.27
C PRO A 356 27.46 -21.69 -13.73
N GLY A 357 26.88 -21.49 -12.54
CA GLY A 357 26.89 -20.34 -11.65
C GLY A 357 28.26 -19.94 -11.05
N ALA A 358 28.26 -18.71 -10.52
CA ALA A 358 29.28 -17.96 -9.72
C ALA A 358 29.10 -16.42 -9.84
N GLY A 359 28.14 -15.95 -10.65
CA GLY A 359 27.95 -14.54 -10.98
C GLY A 359 27.02 -13.79 -10.03
N ASN A 360 27.13 -12.47 -10.02
CA ASN A 360 26.46 -11.57 -9.11
C ASN A 360 25.23 -10.85 -9.68
N PHE A 361 25.01 -10.84 -11.00
CA PHE A 361 23.86 -10.15 -11.59
C PHE A 361 22.53 -10.86 -11.27
N LEU A 362 21.52 -10.09 -10.86
CA LEU A 362 20.18 -10.57 -10.53
C LEU A 362 19.15 -10.13 -11.58
N TYR A 363 18.28 -11.04 -12.01
CA TYR A 363 17.19 -10.74 -12.93
C TYR A 363 15.95 -10.29 -12.15
N SER A 364 15.37 -9.16 -12.55
CA SER A 364 14.16 -8.62 -11.91
C SER A 364 12.94 -9.54 -12.09
N GLY A 365 12.13 -9.63 -11.05
CA GLY A 365 10.85 -10.31 -11.08
C GLY A 365 10.91 -11.84 -11.05
N THR A 366 11.96 -12.41 -10.49
CA THR A 366 12.20 -13.87 -10.49
C THR A 366 12.57 -14.45 -9.12
N GLY A 367 12.49 -13.65 -8.05
CA GLY A 367 12.87 -14.04 -6.70
C GLY A 367 11.69 -14.28 -5.76
N ALA A 368 11.98 -14.21 -4.46
CA ALA A 368 10.97 -14.31 -3.41
C ALA A 368 9.91 -13.20 -3.55
N SER A 369 8.68 -13.50 -3.17
CA SER A 369 7.62 -12.48 -3.13
C SER A 369 7.93 -11.40 -2.10
N THR A 370 7.73 -10.14 -2.47
CA THR A 370 7.82 -8.97 -1.58
C THR A 370 6.52 -8.65 -0.86
N PHE A 371 5.45 -9.38 -1.18
CA PHE A 371 4.30 -9.51 -0.30
C PHE A 371 4.57 -10.71 0.58
N ARG A 372 4.71 -10.49 1.89
CA ARG A 372 4.97 -11.54 2.86
C ARG A 372 3.96 -11.47 4.00
N VAL A 373 3.63 -12.62 4.57
CA VAL A 373 2.67 -12.73 5.67
C VAL A 373 3.22 -13.54 6.85
N ASP A 374 3.00 -13.05 8.08
CA ASP A 374 3.05 -13.84 9.32
C ASP A 374 1.62 -14.16 9.70
N SER A 375 1.45 -15.33 10.29
CA SER A 375 0.22 -15.64 11.01
C SER A 375 0.45 -16.81 11.96
N SER A 376 -0.23 -16.81 13.10
CA SER A 376 -0.22 -17.94 14.02
C SER A 376 -1.22 -19.05 13.64
N GLY A 377 -2.11 -18.82 12.67
CA GLY A 377 -3.11 -19.82 12.28
C GLY A 377 -4.03 -19.53 11.08
N ASP A 378 -3.95 -18.36 10.45
CA ASP A 378 -4.92 -17.92 9.43
C ASP A 378 -4.28 -17.61 8.06
N THR A 379 -3.27 -18.39 7.67
CA THR A 379 -2.65 -18.24 6.34
C THR A 379 -3.48 -18.86 5.21
N GLY A 380 -4.63 -19.49 5.53
CA GLY A 380 -5.41 -20.29 4.58
C GLY A 380 -5.99 -19.51 3.41
N ILE A 381 -6.11 -18.19 3.55
CA ILE A 381 -6.59 -17.29 2.50
C ILE A 381 -5.51 -16.84 1.53
N PHE A 382 -4.24 -17.08 1.82
CA PHE A 382 -3.10 -16.64 1.00
C PHE A 382 -2.54 -17.79 0.17
N THR A 383 -2.14 -17.52 -1.08
CA THR A 383 -1.36 -18.48 -1.86
C THR A 383 0.13 -18.30 -1.58
N LEU A 384 0.66 -19.13 -0.68
CA LEU A 384 2.02 -19.03 -0.19
C LEU A 384 3.05 -19.68 -1.14
N ASP A 385 4.12 -18.97 -1.43
CA ASP A 385 5.40 -19.50 -1.88
C ASP A 385 5.95 -20.48 -0.83
N GLY A 386 6.83 -21.40 -1.24
CA GLY A 386 7.62 -22.22 -0.33
C GLY A 386 8.54 -21.34 0.53
N ASN A 387 8.57 -21.59 1.85
CA ASN A 387 9.42 -20.90 2.81
C ASN A 387 10.46 -21.87 3.42
N PRO A 388 11.79 -21.60 3.35
CA PRO A 388 12.43 -20.46 2.69
C PRO A 388 12.35 -20.52 1.17
N TYR A 389 12.22 -19.36 0.52
CA TYR A 389 12.34 -19.26 -0.93
C TYR A 389 13.79 -19.51 -1.34
N THR A 390 14.05 -20.61 -2.03
CA THR A 390 15.40 -20.99 -2.46
C THR A 390 15.55 -21.01 -3.97
N THR A 391 14.47 -21.25 -4.72
CA THR A 391 14.48 -21.34 -6.18
C THR A 391 13.16 -20.87 -6.81
N THR A 392 13.16 -20.68 -8.13
CA THR A 392 11.93 -20.37 -8.89
C THR A 392 10.85 -21.46 -8.83
N GLY A 393 11.21 -22.70 -8.45
CA GLY A 393 10.24 -23.78 -8.22
C GLY A 393 9.44 -23.61 -6.93
N ASP A 394 9.90 -22.76 -6.01
CA ASP A 394 9.22 -22.49 -4.74
C ASP A 394 8.14 -21.40 -4.90
N ALA A 395 7.94 -20.88 -6.12
CA ALA A 395 6.94 -19.86 -6.40
C ALA A 395 5.55 -20.46 -6.62
N ASN A 396 4.56 -19.99 -5.87
CA ASN A 396 3.15 -20.30 -6.04
C ASN A 396 2.35 -19.03 -6.31
N GLY A 397 1.08 -19.19 -6.73
CA GLY A 397 0.19 -18.07 -6.96
C GLY A 397 -0.49 -18.11 -8.31
N ILE A 398 -0.95 -16.93 -8.75
CA ILE A 398 -1.65 -16.79 -10.03
C ILE A 398 -0.78 -16.10 -11.07
N TYR A 399 -0.96 -16.48 -12.34
CA TYR A 399 -0.27 -15.87 -13.47
C TYR A 399 -1.20 -14.92 -14.20
N TYR A 400 -0.63 -13.90 -14.84
CA TYR A 400 -1.37 -13.23 -15.91
C TYR A 400 -1.69 -14.23 -17.04
N PRO A 401 -2.83 -14.06 -17.74
CA PRO A 401 -3.12 -14.82 -18.93
C PRO A 401 -1.98 -14.77 -19.95
N GLY A 402 -1.67 -15.93 -20.55
CA GLY A 402 -0.59 -16.12 -21.53
C GLY A 402 0.80 -16.18 -20.88
N ILE A 403 1.20 -17.36 -20.40
CA ILE A 403 2.47 -17.56 -19.69
C ILE A 403 3.66 -17.26 -20.61
N ILE A 404 4.56 -16.38 -20.16
CA ILE A 404 5.84 -16.08 -20.81
C ILE A 404 6.96 -16.79 -20.05
N VAL A 405 7.96 -17.34 -20.77
CA VAL A 405 9.11 -18.00 -20.14
C VAL A 405 9.82 -17.04 -19.16
N GLY A 406 9.99 -17.49 -17.92
CA GLY A 406 10.69 -16.75 -16.86
C GLY A 406 9.84 -15.69 -16.15
N GLU A 407 8.54 -15.65 -16.41
CA GLU A 407 7.57 -14.97 -15.55
C GLU A 407 7.25 -15.84 -14.33
N LEU A 408 7.21 -15.24 -13.13
CA LEU A 408 6.78 -15.90 -11.91
C LEU A 408 5.37 -15.43 -11.49
N PRO A 409 4.59 -16.30 -10.82
CA PRO A 409 3.24 -15.99 -10.39
C PRO A 409 3.23 -14.92 -9.29
N TYR A 410 2.08 -14.27 -9.09
CA TYR A 410 1.81 -13.38 -7.97
C TYR A 410 1.29 -14.21 -6.79
N GLY A 411 1.98 -14.11 -5.66
CA GLY A 411 1.72 -14.91 -4.46
C GLY A 411 2.43 -14.32 -3.25
N TRP A 412 2.48 -15.06 -2.15
CA TRP A 412 2.92 -14.53 -0.85
C TRP A 412 4.12 -15.29 -0.31
N GLY A 413 5.13 -14.59 0.19
CA GLY A 413 6.14 -15.20 1.05
C GLY A 413 5.62 -15.39 2.47
N GLN A 414 6.30 -16.20 3.26
CA GLN A 414 6.19 -16.18 4.72
C GLN A 414 7.50 -15.64 5.30
N TYR A 415 7.44 -15.03 6.47
CA TYR A 415 8.62 -14.61 7.22
C TYR A 415 8.89 -15.46 8.46
#